data_AF-A0A2D1U6C8-F1
#
_entry.id   AF-A0A2D1U6C8-F1
#
_cell.length_a   1.000
_cell.length_b   1.000
_cell.length_c   1.000
_cell.angle_alpha   90.00
_cell.angle_beta   90.00
_cell.angle_gamma   90.00
#
_symmetry.space_group_name_H-M   'P 1'
#
loop_
_entity.id
_entity.type
_entity.pdbx_description
1 polymer ?
#
loop_
_entity_poly.entity_id
_entity_poly.type
_entity_poly.pdbx_seq_one_letter_code
_entity_poly.pdbx_strand_id
1 'polypeptide(L)'
;MKKLNVYLMGMLCAISILACKKDKVKVVEEENPEVVALVRPKGVSTGAAVTRRIGPAGGVIASSECGLSINIPAGALKAETTIGIEPITRTNIAGAGKSFRLSPHDVQFEKPVSLTYAFSVETDSIAMMETFGFSYQLASGAWKYVGASSYDLQGKTVTFKTTHFSDWSMMNRVSLSPLHASLEPGDKQEIKALIYTQSKYEDLLVPLTGDGGVEPGYPVGTPVPLPAKYIKSWDLTGPGNIISSNGNKITYQAPATVNGSANATVSLNLNAPVTGTFMLLSNIEILGDGWAELNVSNGRFPVTPAVKSGQRFLLSNPGAEGGGEFLLTWNGGVGTYAYDLTATGNKFHFLIGHGGYTSAYVDQLLGDLVPSGGSINITKMDNKWVEGNFTVPNAGIGPLLINTASITGRFKARVYIP
;
A
#
# COMPACT_ATOMS: atom_id res chain seq x y z
N MET A 1 10.31 -29.67 -82.20
CA MET A 1 10.21 -28.60 -81.17
C MET A 1 9.57 -29.11 -79.87
N LYS A 2 10.13 -30.14 -79.21
CA LYS A 2 9.60 -30.68 -77.93
C LYS A 2 10.69 -31.05 -76.90
N LYS A 3 11.97 -30.75 -77.18
CA LYS A 3 13.09 -31.11 -76.28
C LYS A 3 13.84 -29.91 -75.68
N LEU A 4 13.47 -28.67 -76.04
CA LEU A 4 14.10 -27.46 -75.50
C LEU A 4 13.37 -26.87 -74.28
N ASN A 5 12.09 -27.20 -74.08
CA ASN A 5 11.30 -26.71 -72.93
C ASN A 5 11.44 -27.54 -71.65
N VAL A 6 12.08 -28.72 -71.69
CA VAL A 6 12.23 -29.57 -70.51
C VAL A 6 13.46 -29.16 -69.68
N TYR A 7 14.51 -28.64 -70.33
CA TYR A 7 15.71 -28.18 -69.61
C TYR A 7 15.55 -26.78 -68.99
N LEU A 8 14.69 -25.92 -69.55
CA LEU A 8 14.43 -24.58 -69.00
C LEU A 8 13.48 -24.60 -67.78
N MET A 9 12.64 -25.63 -67.63
CA MET A 9 11.78 -25.82 -66.46
C MET A 9 12.51 -26.54 -65.31
N GLY A 10 13.53 -27.37 -65.63
CA GLY A 10 14.38 -28.03 -64.63
C GLY A 10 15.40 -27.10 -63.96
N MET A 11 15.83 -26.04 -64.66
CA MET A 11 16.83 -25.09 -64.12
C MET A 11 16.19 -23.98 -63.26
N LEU A 12 14.88 -23.75 -63.38
CA LEU A 12 14.15 -22.76 -62.55
C LEU A 12 13.69 -23.31 -61.19
N CYS A 13 13.59 -24.65 -61.03
CA CYS A 13 13.26 -25.30 -59.76
C CYS A 13 14.47 -25.63 -58.88
N ALA A 14 15.71 -25.46 -59.39
CA ALA A 14 16.93 -25.72 -58.63
C ALA A 14 17.50 -24.46 -57.92
N ILE A 15 16.98 -23.27 -58.22
CA ILE A 15 17.45 -21.99 -57.62
C ILE A 15 16.55 -21.55 -56.44
N SER A 16 15.38 -22.15 -56.27
CA SER A 16 14.44 -21.86 -55.18
C SER A 16 14.73 -22.58 -53.85
N ILE A 17 15.82 -23.37 -53.76
CA ILE A 17 16.17 -24.15 -52.55
C ILE A 17 17.36 -23.56 -51.75
N LEU A 18 17.87 -22.38 -52.12
CA LEU A 18 18.98 -21.71 -51.40
C LEU A 18 18.57 -20.42 -50.66
N ALA A 19 17.29 -20.06 -50.66
CA ALA A 19 16.81 -18.82 -50.06
C ALA A 19 15.89 -19.07 -48.85
N CYS A 20 16.42 -19.72 -47.80
CA CYS A 20 15.96 -19.60 -46.42
C CYS A 20 16.90 -20.35 -45.48
N LYS A 21 18.16 -19.89 -45.36
CA LYS A 21 18.81 -19.99 -44.05
C LYS A 21 18.08 -18.97 -43.18
N LYS A 22 17.17 -19.43 -42.32
CA LYS A 22 16.80 -18.66 -41.14
C LYS A 22 18.10 -18.39 -40.41
N ASP A 23 18.65 -17.20 -40.59
CA ASP A 23 19.58 -16.67 -39.61
C ASP A 23 18.89 -16.86 -38.27
N LYS A 24 19.53 -17.62 -37.39
CA LYS A 24 19.11 -17.70 -36.00
C LYS A 24 19.12 -16.25 -35.55
N VAL A 25 17.94 -15.65 -35.46
CA VAL A 25 17.74 -14.41 -34.72
C VAL A 25 18.46 -14.66 -33.42
N LYS A 26 19.55 -13.94 -33.19
CA LYS A 26 20.17 -13.89 -31.87
C LYS A 26 19.01 -13.49 -30.97
N VAL A 27 18.56 -14.43 -30.13
CA VAL A 27 17.73 -14.11 -28.99
C VAL A 27 18.59 -13.10 -28.25
N VAL A 28 18.24 -11.82 -28.37
CA VAL A 28 18.76 -10.82 -27.44
C VAL A 28 18.21 -11.31 -26.11
N GLU A 29 19.06 -11.93 -25.30
CA GLU A 29 18.71 -12.19 -23.92
C GLU A 29 18.30 -10.84 -23.34
N GLU A 30 17.01 -10.63 -23.09
CA GLU A 30 16.58 -9.50 -22.28
C GLU A 30 17.31 -9.62 -20.95
N GLU A 31 18.33 -8.79 -20.76
CA GLU A 31 19.12 -8.75 -19.54
C GLU A 31 18.15 -8.63 -18.35
N ASN A 32 18.26 -9.54 -17.39
CA ASN A 32 17.48 -9.44 -16.17
C ASN A 32 17.79 -8.08 -15.53
N PRO A 33 16.78 -7.36 -15.05
CA PRO A 33 16.99 -6.01 -14.55
C PRO A 33 17.94 -6.04 -13.36
N GLU A 34 19.00 -5.24 -13.41
CA GLU A 34 19.96 -5.14 -12.32
C GLU A 34 19.36 -4.30 -11.19
N VAL A 35 18.83 -4.99 -10.18
CA VAL A 35 18.41 -4.34 -8.94
C VAL A 35 19.62 -4.16 -8.04
N VAL A 36 20.04 -2.89 -7.88
CA VAL A 36 21.14 -2.49 -7.01
C VAL A 36 20.67 -2.44 -5.56
N ALA A 37 21.31 -3.23 -4.70
CA ALA A 37 21.01 -3.29 -3.27
C ALA A 37 21.02 -1.89 -2.63
N LEU A 38 19.99 -1.58 -1.83
CA LEU A 38 19.82 -0.26 -1.24
C LEU A 38 20.04 -0.32 0.27
N VAL A 39 21.06 0.39 0.75
CA VAL A 39 21.33 0.52 2.19
C VAL A 39 20.26 1.41 2.83
N ARG A 40 19.68 0.95 3.94
CA ARG A 40 18.64 1.66 4.70
C ARG A 40 19.04 1.77 6.17
N PRO A 41 18.57 2.80 6.88
CA PRO A 41 18.75 2.85 8.34
C PRO A 41 18.02 1.68 9.02
N LYS A 42 18.45 1.34 10.23
CA LYS A 42 17.69 0.43 11.09
C LYS A 42 16.36 1.04 11.50
N GLY A 43 15.37 0.20 11.76
CA GLY A 43 14.10 0.67 12.31
C GLY A 43 14.26 1.20 13.74
N VAL A 44 13.52 2.25 14.07
CA VAL A 44 13.39 2.80 15.42
C VAL A 44 12.18 2.14 16.08
N SER A 45 12.27 1.85 17.37
CA SER A 45 11.16 1.26 18.14
C SER A 45 9.92 2.14 18.09
N THR A 46 8.76 1.54 17.83
CA THR A 46 7.46 2.24 17.77
C THR A 46 6.50 1.83 18.89
N GLY A 47 6.90 0.88 19.74
CA GLY A 47 6.06 0.28 20.76
C GLY A 47 6.88 -0.58 21.73
N ALA A 48 6.19 -1.24 22.66
CA ALA A 48 6.83 -2.03 23.69
C ALA A 48 7.27 -3.41 23.16
N ALA A 49 8.45 -3.87 23.58
CA ALA A 49 8.90 -5.23 23.29
C ALA A 49 8.15 -6.26 24.14
N VAL A 50 7.71 -7.35 23.52
CA VAL A 50 7.23 -8.55 24.22
C VAL A 50 8.40 -9.50 24.37
N THR A 51 8.69 -9.95 25.61
CA THR A 51 9.82 -10.84 25.89
C THR A 51 9.41 -12.12 26.63
N ARG A 52 10.08 -13.23 26.36
CA ARG A 52 9.89 -14.51 27.06
C ARG A 52 11.21 -15.27 27.18
N ARG A 53 11.47 -15.87 28.35
CA ARG A 53 12.56 -16.85 28.52
C ARG A 53 12.15 -18.20 27.92
N ILE A 54 12.98 -18.72 27.02
CA ILE A 54 12.80 -20.00 26.35
C ILE A 54 14.11 -20.79 26.46
N GLY A 55 14.01 -22.04 26.93
CA GLY A 55 15.16 -22.94 27.08
C GLY A 55 15.20 -24.04 26.01
N PRO A 56 16.05 -25.07 26.20
CA PRO A 56 16.21 -26.17 25.26
C PRO A 56 14.94 -26.97 24.96
N ALA A 57 13.93 -26.94 25.84
CA ALA A 57 12.63 -27.57 25.62
C ALA A 57 11.82 -26.91 24.48
N GLY A 58 12.22 -25.72 24.01
CA GLY A 58 11.48 -24.94 23.04
C GLY A 58 10.32 -24.15 23.67
N GLY A 59 9.58 -23.43 22.84
CA GLY A 59 8.48 -22.59 23.30
C GLY A 59 7.94 -21.67 22.21
N VAL A 60 6.91 -20.92 22.58
CA VAL A 60 6.22 -19.97 21.69
C VAL A 60 6.18 -18.58 22.33
N ILE A 61 6.40 -17.55 21.53
CA ILE A 61 6.19 -16.15 21.89
C ILE A 61 5.41 -15.47 20.77
N ALA A 62 4.45 -14.62 21.12
CA ALA A 62 3.64 -13.91 20.13
C ALA A 62 3.44 -12.45 20.55
N SER A 63 3.35 -11.57 19.56
CA SER A 63 3.01 -10.15 19.72
C SER A 63 1.78 -9.84 18.88
N SER A 64 0.69 -9.45 19.54
CA SER A 64 -0.54 -8.99 18.87
C SER A 64 -0.31 -7.67 18.13
N GLU A 65 0.52 -6.78 18.68
CA GLU A 65 0.89 -5.51 18.05
C GLU A 65 1.62 -5.73 16.73
N CYS A 66 2.56 -6.69 16.68
CA CYS A 66 3.28 -7.03 15.45
C CYS A 66 2.51 -7.98 14.54
N GLY A 67 1.45 -8.65 15.04
CA GLY A 67 0.79 -9.75 14.32
C GLY A 67 1.71 -10.95 14.08
N LEU A 68 2.72 -11.17 14.92
CA LEU A 68 3.77 -12.17 14.74
C LEU A 68 3.79 -13.19 15.87
N SER A 69 3.92 -14.47 15.50
CA SER A 69 4.21 -15.58 16.41
C SER A 69 5.52 -16.25 16.03
N ILE A 70 6.31 -16.63 17.03
CA ILE A 70 7.58 -17.34 16.87
C ILE A 70 7.46 -18.67 17.60
N ASN A 71 7.67 -19.76 16.87
CA ASN A 71 7.76 -21.11 17.42
C ASN A 71 9.22 -21.58 17.38
N ILE A 72 9.79 -21.79 18.57
CA ILE A 72 11.14 -22.30 18.78
C ILE A 72 11.03 -23.79 19.12
N PRO A 73 11.46 -24.72 18.24
CA PRO A 73 11.33 -26.14 18.52
C PRO A 73 12.33 -26.61 19.58
N ALA A 74 12.01 -27.75 20.22
CA ALA A 74 12.91 -28.38 21.18
C ALA A 74 14.29 -28.68 20.54
N GLY A 75 15.35 -28.31 21.25
CA GLY A 75 16.73 -28.43 20.81
C GLY A 75 17.20 -27.34 19.85
N ALA A 76 16.43 -26.28 19.60
CA ALA A 76 16.90 -25.12 18.85
C ALA A 76 17.84 -24.21 19.67
N LEU A 77 17.71 -24.24 21.00
CA LEU A 77 18.51 -23.47 21.95
C LEU A 77 19.32 -24.42 22.85
N LYS A 78 20.56 -24.02 23.19
CA LYS A 78 21.43 -24.76 24.12
C LYS A 78 21.17 -24.45 25.59
N ALA A 79 20.64 -23.27 25.88
CA ALA A 79 20.38 -22.79 27.24
C ALA A 79 19.17 -21.85 27.26
N GLU A 80 18.69 -21.49 28.45
CA GLU A 80 17.68 -20.45 28.62
C GLU A 80 18.13 -19.12 27.98
N THR A 81 17.31 -18.62 27.07
CA THR A 81 17.56 -17.38 26.33
C THR A 81 16.34 -16.48 26.42
N THR A 82 16.54 -15.18 26.62
CA THR A 82 15.43 -14.20 26.58
C THR A 82 15.16 -13.83 25.13
N ILE A 83 14.01 -14.25 24.62
CA ILE A 83 13.54 -14.00 23.25
C ILE A 83 12.63 -12.79 23.26
N GLY A 84 12.77 -11.89 22.29
CA GLY A 84 11.99 -10.66 22.20
C GLY A 84 11.43 -10.39 20.80
N ILE A 85 10.25 -9.76 20.76
CA ILE A 85 9.62 -9.20 19.56
C ILE A 85 9.32 -7.73 19.84
N GLU A 86 9.90 -6.83 19.05
CA GLU A 86 9.73 -5.39 19.20
C GLU A 86 9.21 -4.77 17.88
N PRO A 87 8.14 -3.97 17.91
CA PRO A 87 7.67 -3.24 16.73
C PRO A 87 8.63 -2.10 16.38
N ILE A 88 8.96 -1.97 15.09
CA ILE A 88 9.88 -0.92 14.60
C ILE A 88 9.32 -0.18 13.39
N THR A 89 9.82 1.02 13.14
CA THR A 89 9.51 1.79 11.93
C THR A 89 9.90 1.01 10.68
N ARG A 90 9.04 1.01 9.66
CA ARG A 90 9.30 0.37 8.36
C ARG A 90 10.37 1.12 7.59
N THR A 91 11.56 0.52 7.42
CA THR A 91 12.64 1.07 6.59
C THR A 91 12.88 0.29 5.30
N ASN A 92 12.20 -0.84 5.09
CA ASN A 92 12.22 -1.57 3.82
C ASN A 92 11.42 -0.80 2.75
N ILE A 93 12.03 -0.49 1.59
CA ILE A 93 11.39 0.26 0.50
C ILE A 93 10.21 -0.47 -0.14
N ALA A 94 10.22 -1.80 -0.10
CA ALA A 94 9.18 -2.66 -0.65
C ALA A 94 8.18 -3.13 0.42
N GLY A 95 8.27 -2.58 1.63
CA GLY A 95 7.54 -3.08 2.78
C GLY A 95 6.02 -2.98 2.61
N ALA A 96 5.36 -4.11 2.79
CA ALA A 96 3.91 -4.28 2.78
C ALA A 96 3.57 -4.96 4.11
N GLY A 97 2.88 -4.27 5.03
CA GLY A 97 2.71 -4.75 6.41
C GLY A 97 3.81 -4.33 7.39
N LYS A 98 3.88 -4.98 8.55
CA LYS A 98 4.69 -4.49 9.68
C LYS A 98 6.16 -4.88 9.58
N SER A 99 6.98 -4.14 10.33
CA SER A 99 8.39 -4.44 10.57
C SER A 99 8.61 -4.66 12.07
N PHE A 100 9.51 -5.58 12.42
CA PHE A 100 9.77 -5.97 13.80
C PHE A 100 11.23 -6.36 14.00
N ARG A 101 11.76 -6.06 15.19
CA ARG A 101 13.07 -6.51 15.66
C ARG A 101 12.90 -7.77 16.49
N LEU A 102 13.65 -8.80 16.14
CA LEU A 102 13.69 -10.06 16.87
C LEU A 102 14.99 -10.10 17.66
N SER A 103 14.95 -10.39 18.96
CA SER A 103 16.14 -10.45 19.80
C SER A 103 16.30 -11.82 20.47
N PRO A 104 17.53 -12.29 20.73
CA PRO A 104 18.83 -11.63 20.49
C PRO A 104 19.40 -11.87 19.08
N HIS A 105 20.20 -10.94 18.55
CA HIS A 105 20.77 -11.05 17.19
C HIS A 105 21.94 -12.04 17.10
N ASP A 106 22.68 -12.25 18.20
CA ASP A 106 23.92 -13.04 18.19
C ASP A 106 23.69 -14.53 18.48
N VAL A 107 22.43 -14.99 18.44
CA VAL A 107 22.08 -16.40 18.65
C VAL A 107 21.82 -17.06 17.30
N GLN A 108 22.63 -18.08 17.02
CA GLN A 108 22.37 -19.04 15.95
C GLN A 108 21.58 -20.21 16.51
N PHE A 109 20.41 -20.47 15.93
CA PHE A 109 19.58 -21.60 16.34
C PHE A 109 20.09 -22.92 15.75
N GLU A 110 20.17 -23.96 16.59
CA GLU A 110 20.59 -25.32 16.21
C GLU A 110 19.53 -26.03 15.33
N LYS A 111 18.29 -25.53 15.37
CA LYS A 111 17.19 -25.96 14.51
C LYS A 111 16.41 -24.72 14.05
N PRO A 112 15.90 -24.69 12.81
CA PRO A 112 15.14 -23.54 12.33
C PRO A 112 13.93 -23.23 13.22
N VAL A 113 13.76 -21.95 13.55
CA VAL A 113 12.58 -21.40 14.22
C VAL A 113 11.56 -20.94 13.18
N SER A 114 10.27 -21.08 13.49
CA SER A 114 9.21 -20.65 12.58
C SER A 114 8.69 -19.27 12.97
N LEU A 115 8.72 -18.34 12.02
CA LEU A 115 8.08 -17.03 12.09
C LEU A 115 6.73 -17.11 11.37
N THR A 116 5.63 -16.84 12.06
CA THR A 116 4.28 -16.85 11.47
C THR A 116 3.66 -15.47 11.63
N TYR A 117 3.40 -14.81 10.51
CA TYR A 117 2.82 -13.48 10.44
C TYR A 117 1.35 -13.55 10.02
N ALA A 118 0.46 -12.92 10.80
CA ALA A 118 -0.95 -12.76 10.48
C ALA A 118 -1.16 -11.48 9.67
N PHE A 119 -1.65 -11.61 8.44
CA PHE A 119 -1.73 -10.49 7.50
C PHE A 119 -3.16 -9.96 7.30
N SER A 120 -4.10 -10.34 8.16
CA SER A 120 -5.53 -10.02 8.02
C SER A 120 -5.83 -8.52 7.99
N VAL A 121 -5.06 -7.69 8.70
CA VAL A 121 -5.23 -6.23 8.76
C VAL A 121 -4.44 -5.48 7.70
N GLU A 122 -3.57 -6.17 6.95
CA GLU A 122 -2.67 -5.56 5.96
C GLU A 122 -3.11 -5.90 4.53
N THR A 123 -4.29 -6.49 4.33
CA THR A 123 -4.76 -6.98 3.03
C THR A 123 -4.68 -5.93 1.94
N ASP A 124 -4.98 -4.67 2.29
CA ASP A 124 -5.00 -3.56 1.33
C ASP A 124 -3.60 -3.12 0.92
N SER A 125 -2.58 -3.46 1.71
CA SER A 125 -1.17 -3.18 1.39
C SER A 125 -0.49 -4.31 0.60
N ILE A 126 -1.14 -5.48 0.47
CA ILE A 126 -0.55 -6.64 -0.19
C ILE A 126 -0.85 -6.59 -1.67
N ALA A 127 0.19 -6.37 -2.48
CA ALA A 127 0.04 -6.26 -3.94
C ALA A 127 -0.31 -7.59 -4.61
N MET A 128 0.33 -8.69 -4.18
CA MET A 128 0.09 -10.04 -4.68
C MET A 128 0.64 -11.07 -3.69
N MET A 129 -0.18 -12.02 -3.27
CA MET A 129 0.16 -12.95 -2.17
C MET A 129 1.38 -13.81 -2.47
N GLU A 130 1.54 -14.24 -3.73
CA GLU A 130 2.62 -15.13 -4.17
C GLU A 130 4.00 -14.49 -4.10
N THR A 131 4.05 -13.17 -4.00
CA THR A 131 5.29 -12.40 -3.82
C THR A 131 5.34 -11.68 -2.49
N PHE A 132 4.37 -11.93 -1.62
CA PHE A 132 4.30 -11.41 -0.27
C PHE A 132 5.08 -12.31 0.68
N GLY A 133 6.08 -11.78 1.38
CA GLY A 133 6.89 -12.61 2.26
C GLY A 133 7.81 -11.84 3.18
N PHE A 134 8.66 -12.59 3.86
CA PHE A 134 9.61 -12.07 4.82
C PHE A 134 10.84 -11.50 4.11
N SER A 135 11.42 -10.50 4.76
CA SER A 135 12.73 -9.95 4.48
C SER A 135 13.41 -9.62 5.81
N TYR A 136 14.74 -9.64 5.82
CA TYR A 136 15.51 -9.19 6.97
C TYR A 136 16.62 -8.23 6.56
N GLN A 137 17.03 -7.38 7.50
CA GLN A 137 18.09 -6.42 7.28
C GLN A 137 19.45 -7.02 7.62
N LEU A 138 20.37 -6.99 6.66
CA LEU A 138 21.75 -7.41 6.84
C LEU A 138 22.53 -6.41 7.70
N ALA A 139 23.67 -6.83 8.24
CA ALA A 139 24.59 -5.94 8.97
C ALA A 139 25.09 -4.76 8.11
N SER A 140 25.12 -4.91 6.78
CA SER A 140 25.42 -3.83 5.83
C SER A 140 24.32 -2.76 5.71
N GLY A 141 23.15 -2.98 6.32
CA GLY A 141 21.96 -2.13 6.22
C GLY A 141 21.09 -2.38 4.99
N ALA A 142 21.53 -3.23 4.06
CA ALA A 142 20.69 -3.68 2.95
C ALA A 142 19.66 -4.71 3.41
N TRP A 143 18.47 -4.67 2.83
CA TRP A 143 17.44 -5.68 3.07
C TRP A 143 17.64 -6.88 2.14
N LYS A 144 17.31 -8.07 2.62
CA LYS A 144 17.30 -9.31 1.83
C LYS A 144 15.92 -9.94 1.91
N TYR A 145 15.28 -10.11 0.76
CA TYR A 145 13.99 -10.80 0.64
C TYR A 145 14.20 -12.31 0.61
N VAL A 146 13.45 -13.05 1.41
CA VAL A 146 13.55 -14.51 1.55
C VAL A 146 12.25 -15.24 1.24
N GLY A 147 11.16 -14.51 1.01
CA GLY A 147 9.87 -15.09 0.65
C GLY A 147 9.17 -15.75 1.84
N ALA A 148 8.49 -16.85 1.57
CA ALA A 148 7.75 -17.61 2.55
C ALA A 148 8.03 -19.11 2.38
N SER A 149 7.99 -19.85 3.49
CA SER A 149 8.03 -21.31 3.49
C SER A 149 6.64 -21.92 3.29
N SER A 150 5.58 -21.23 3.71
CA SER A 150 4.19 -21.65 3.47
C SER A 150 3.20 -20.51 3.64
N TYR A 151 2.02 -20.67 3.04
CA TYR A 151 0.87 -19.78 3.19
C TYR A 151 -0.34 -20.58 3.70
N ASP A 152 -1.07 -20.01 4.64
CA ASP A 152 -2.43 -20.43 5.01
C ASP A 152 -3.39 -19.29 4.65
N LEU A 153 -4.05 -19.42 3.50
CA LEU A 153 -4.96 -18.40 2.98
C LEU A 153 -6.27 -18.33 3.78
N GLN A 154 -6.68 -19.42 4.43
CA GLN A 154 -7.89 -19.46 5.25
C GLN A 154 -7.64 -18.80 6.60
N GLY A 155 -6.53 -19.16 7.25
CA GLY A 155 -6.06 -18.53 8.49
C GLY A 155 -5.44 -17.14 8.30
N LYS A 156 -5.22 -16.72 7.06
CA LYS A 156 -4.54 -15.47 6.67
C LYS A 156 -3.17 -15.31 7.32
N THR A 157 -2.35 -16.37 7.23
CA THR A 157 -0.99 -16.37 7.75
C THR A 157 0.06 -16.74 6.71
N VAL A 158 1.24 -16.15 6.86
CA VAL A 158 2.44 -16.49 6.09
C VAL A 158 3.54 -16.92 7.05
N THR A 159 4.22 -18.02 6.74
CA THR A 159 5.25 -18.60 7.61
C THR A 159 6.59 -18.65 6.90
N PHE A 160 7.66 -18.37 7.63
CA PHE A 160 9.04 -18.56 7.17
C PHE A 160 9.89 -19.21 8.26
N LYS A 161 10.84 -20.07 7.86
CA LYS A 161 11.77 -20.74 8.78
C LYS A 161 13.14 -20.09 8.70
N THR A 162 13.67 -19.65 9.84
CA THR A 162 14.99 -19.01 9.92
C THR A 162 15.83 -19.59 11.05
N THR A 163 17.14 -19.33 11.04
CA THR A 163 18.10 -19.79 12.05
C THR A 163 18.81 -18.65 12.76
N HIS A 164 18.42 -17.40 12.48
CA HIS A 164 18.95 -16.20 13.12
C HIS A 164 17.83 -15.20 13.42
N PHE A 165 18.16 -14.19 14.23
CA PHE A 165 17.30 -13.05 14.49
C PHE A 165 18.00 -11.75 14.10
N SER A 166 17.18 -10.76 13.73
CA SER A 166 17.60 -9.46 13.22
C SER A 166 16.39 -8.52 13.14
N ASP A 167 16.48 -7.44 12.37
CA ASP A 167 15.33 -6.64 11.97
C ASP A 167 14.66 -7.30 10.76
N TRP A 168 13.36 -7.52 10.84
CA TRP A 168 12.54 -8.17 9.82
C TRP A 168 11.41 -7.27 9.34
N SER A 169 10.97 -7.48 8.10
CA SER A 169 9.86 -6.76 7.50
C SER A 169 9.11 -7.65 6.53
N MET A 170 7.80 -7.50 6.53
CA MET A 170 6.95 -8.02 5.46
C MET A 170 7.08 -7.13 4.22
N MET A 171 7.08 -7.72 3.02
CA MET A 171 7.19 -7.00 1.75
C MET A 171 6.57 -7.75 0.57
N ASN A 172 6.21 -6.99 -0.47
CA ASN A 172 5.91 -7.53 -1.79
C ASN A 172 7.12 -7.35 -2.72
N ARG A 173 7.52 -8.41 -3.42
CA ARG A 173 8.64 -8.35 -4.37
C ARG A 173 8.32 -7.52 -5.62
N VAL A 174 7.07 -7.52 -6.04
CA VAL A 174 6.53 -6.74 -7.16
C VAL A 174 5.26 -6.03 -6.73
N SER A 175 5.04 -4.83 -7.27
CA SER A 175 3.81 -4.08 -7.02
C SER A 175 3.49 -3.14 -8.17
N LEU A 176 2.26 -2.66 -8.21
CA LEU A 176 1.94 -1.42 -8.92
C LEU A 176 2.26 -0.22 -8.02
N SER A 177 2.66 0.89 -8.65
CA SER A 177 2.91 2.17 -8.00
C SER A 177 2.17 3.28 -8.76
N PRO A 178 1.28 4.05 -8.11
CA PRO A 178 0.82 3.82 -6.73
C PRO A 178 0.02 2.50 -6.60
N LEU A 179 -0.07 1.97 -5.38
CA LEU A 179 -0.98 0.84 -5.06
C LEU A 179 -2.42 1.35 -4.89
N HIS A 180 -2.56 2.56 -4.35
CA HIS A 180 -3.82 3.28 -4.17
C HIS A 180 -3.66 4.73 -4.61
N ALA A 181 -4.62 5.27 -5.34
CA ALA A 181 -4.66 6.68 -5.71
C ALA A 181 -6.06 7.25 -5.48
N SER A 182 -6.14 8.49 -4.99
CA SER A 182 -7.40 9.23 -4.94
C SER A 182 -7.32 10.43 -5.88
N LEU A 183 -8.25 10.52 -6.83
CA LEU A 183 -8.23 11.44 -7.97
C LEU A 183 -9.51 12.29 -8.03
N GLU A 184 -9.42 13.48 -8.59
CA GLU A 184 -10.60 14.26 -8.97
C GLU A 184 -11.08 13.87 -10.38
N PRO A 185 -12.35 14.17 -10.75
CA PRO A 185 -12.82 13.94 -12.11
C PRO A 185 -11.92 14.59 -13.17
N GLY A 186 -11.56 13.81 -14.19
CA GLY A 186 -10.70 14.23 -15.31
C GLY A 186 -9.19 14.11 -15.04
N ASP A 187 -8.76 13.90 -13.80
CA ASP A 187 -7.35 13.73 -13.44
C ASP A 187 -6.73 12.52 -14.14
N LYS A 188 -5.40 12.58 -14.28
CA LYS A 188 -4.58 11.51 -14.85
C LYS A 188 -3.63 10.95 -13.80
N GLN A 189 -3.42 9.65 -13.83
CA GLN A 189 -2.49 8.95 -12.94
C GLN A 189 -1.61 8.01 -13.75
N GLU A 190 -0.28 8.17 -13.65
CA GLU A 190 0.67 7.18 -14.16
C GLU A 190 0.76 6.01 -13.16
N ILE A 191 0.61 4.79 -13.64
CA ILE A 191 0.73 3.57 -12.84
C ILE A 191 1.86 2.73 -13.42
N LYS A 192 2.81 2.33 -12.57
CA LYS A 192 4.03 1.60 -12.95
C LYS A 192 4.05 0.25 -12.27
N ALA A 193 4.32 -0.80 -13.03
CA ALA A 193 4.73 -2.09 -12.51
C ALA A 193 6.22 -2.06 -12.18
N LEU A 194 6.55 -2.37 -10.93
CA LEU A 194 7.90 -2.32 -10.38
C LEU A 194 8.29 -3.67 -9.78
N ILE A 195 9.59 -3.95 -9.82
CA ILE A 195 10.22 -5.06 -9.09
C ILE A 195 11.32 -4.52 -8.18
N TYR A 196 11.38 -5.04 -6.95
CA TYR A 196 12.27 -4.56 -5.89
C TYR A 196 13.47 -5.47 -5.61
N THR A 197 13.58 -6.59 -6.30
CA THR A 197 14.69 -7.54 -6.17
C THR A 197 15.11 -8.06 -7.53
N GLN A 198 16.34 -8.59 -7.62
CA GLN A 198 16.75 -9.30 -8.82
C GLN A 198 15.85 -10.52 -9.03
N SER A 199 15.47 -10.81 -10.27
CA SER A 199 14.72 -12.01 -10.61
C SER A 199 15.15 -12.54 -11.96
N LYS A 200 15.40 -13.85 -12.03
CA LYS A 200 15.27 -14.57 -13.29
C LYS A 200 13.79 -14.81 -13.57
N TYR A 201 13.44 -15.05 -14.84
CA TYR A 201 12.05 -15.30 -15.26
C TYR A 201 11.36 -16.39 -14.42
N GLU A 202 12.07 -17.49 -14.22
CA GLU A 202 11.56 -18.69 -13.54
C GLU A 202 11.38 -18.47 -12.03
N ASP A 203 12.10 -17.52 -11.43
CA ASP A 203 12.14 -17.34 -9.98
C ASP A 203 11.09 -16.36 -9.45
N LEU A 204 10.31 -15.68 -10.31
CA LEU A 204 9.43 -14.60 -9.85
C LEU A 204 8.31 -15.10 -8.92
N LEU A 205 7.71 -16.24 -9.27
CA LEU A 205 6.50 -16.81 -8.65
C LEU A 205 6.73 -18.19 -8.03
N VAL A 206 7.97 -18.66 -8.02
CA VAL A 206 8.33 -19.95 -7.43
C VAL A 206 8.90 -19.71 -6.03
N PRO A 207 8.57 -20.54 -5.03
CA PRO A 207 9.18 -20.44 -3.71
C PRO A 207 10.70 -20.47 -3.81
N LEU A 208 11.35 -19.56 -3.08
CA LEU A 208 12.81 -19.49 -3.08
C LEU A 208 13.36 -20.68 -2.28
N THR A 209 14.14 -21.52 -2.94
CA THR A 209 14.85 -22.64 -2.32
C THR A 209 16.30 -22.25 -2.08
N GLY A 210 16.83 -22.49 -0.88
CA GLY A 210 18.24 -22.26 -0.59
C GLY A 210 19.13 -23.37 -1.16
N ASP A 211 20.34 -23.00 -1.59
CA ASP A 211 21.38 -23.96 -1.97
C ASP A 211 22.31 -24.22 -0.78
N GLY A 212 22.58 -25.50 -0.48
CA GLY A 212 23.73 -25.90 0.34
C GLY A 212 23.84 -25.28 1.73
N GLY A 213 22.72 -24.99 2.40
CA GLY A 213 22.71 -24.41 3.75
C GLY A 213 22.79 -22.88 3.82
N VAL A 214 22.77 -22.19 2.68
CA VAL A 214 22.60 -20.73 2.63
C VAL A 214 21.11 -20.41 2.55
N GLU A 215 20.64 -19.51 3.41
CA GLU A 215 19.27 -19.03 3.38
C GLU A 215 18.99 -18.36 2.03
N PRO A 216 17.95 -18.79 1.29
CA PRO A 216 17.65 -18.25 -0.04
C PRO A 216 17.36 -16.76 0.04
N GLY A 217 17.50 -16.06 -1.09
CA GLY A 217 16.97 -14.70 -1.18
C GLY A 217 17.73 -13.77 -2.11
N TYR A 218 17.12 -12.62 -2.32
CA TYR A 218 17.65 -11.57 -3.18
C TYR A 218 17.85 -10.29 -2.38
N PRO A 219 18.90 -9.49 -2.67
CA PRO A 219 18.98 -8.16 -2.13
C PRO A 219 17.77 -7.34 -2.59
N VAL A 220 17.21 -6.57 -1.66
CA VAL A 220 16.20 -5.57 -1.95
C VAL A 220 16.90 -4.27 -2.31
N GLY A 221 16.47 -3.65 -3.39
CA GLY A 221 17.18 -2.53 -3.98
C GLY A 221 16.29 -1.41 -4.47
N THR A 222 16.91 -0.52 -5.23
CA THR A 222 16.20 0.53 -5.96
C THR A 222 15.21 -0.12 -6.92
N PRO A 223 13.91 0.22 -6.85
CA PRO A 223 12.92 -0.41 -7.72
C PRO A 223 13.19 -0.07 -9.18
N VAL A 224 13.01 -1.07 -10.03
CA VAL A 224 13.16 -0.97 -11.48
C VAL A 224 11.87 -1.37 -12.18
N PRO A 225 11.64 -0.91 -13.42
CA PRO A 225 10.55 -1.39 -14.27
C PRO A 225 10.42 -2.92 -14.28
N LEU A 226 9.20 -3.43 -14.08
CA LEU A 226 8.93 -4.86 -14.27
C LEU A 226 9.24 -5.25 -15.73
N PRO A 227 10.10 -6.25 -16.00
CA PRO A 227 10.45 -6.65 -17.37
C PRO A 227 9.25 -7.05 -18.23
N ALA A 228 9.31 -6.71 -19.52
CA ALA A 228 8.23 -6.94 -20.48
C ALA A 228 7.81 -8.42 -20.58
N LYS A 229 8.75 -9.35 -20.44
CA LYS A 229 8.46 -10.80 -20.40
C LYS A 229 7.41 -11.20 -19.35
N TYR A 230 7.28 -10.47 -18.24
CA TYR A 230 6.29 -10.77 -17.19
C TYR A 230 4.93 -10.10 -17.43
N ILE A 231 4.80 -9.28 -18.47
CA ILE A 231 3.62 -8.45 -18.70
C ILE A 231 2.74 -9.12 -19.74
N LYS A 232 1.53 -9.54 -19.33
CA LYS A 232 0.56 -10.17 -20.23
C LYS A 232 -0.41 -9.14 -20.81
N SER A 233 -1.16 -8.47 -19.94
CA SER A 233 -2.13 -7.45 -20.32
C SER A 233 -2.40 -6.49 -19.17
N TRP A 234 -2.83 -5.28 -19.54
CA TRP A 234 -3.40 -4.32 -18.62
C TRP A 234 -4.90 -4.28 -18.84
N ASP A 235 -5.65 -4.31 -17.75
CA ASP A 235 -7.10 -4.34 -17.74
C ASP A 235 -7.63 -3.25 -16.79
N LEU A 236 -8.79 -2.68 -17.10
CA LEU A 236 -9.46 -1.69 -16.28
C LEU A 236 -10.86 -2.21 -15.92
N THR A 237 -11.16 -2.24 -14.64
CA THR A 237 -12.51 -2.45 -14.12
C THR A 237 -13.00 -1.18 -13.45
N GLY A 238 -14.24 -0.77 -13.73
CA GLY A 238 -14.80 0.49 -13.23
C GLY A 238 -14.66 1.64 -14.22
N PRO A 239 -14.98 2.88 -13.80
CA PRO A 239 -15.08 4.02 -14.70
C PRO A 239 -13.70 4.62 -15.04
N GLY A 240 -13.62 5.33 -16.17
CA GLY A 240 -12.40 5.96 -16.67
C GLY A 240 -11.83 5.23 -17.89
N ASN A 241 -10.60 5.56 -18.27
CA ASN A 241 -9.92 4.95 -19.42
C ASN A 241 -8.43 4.80 -19.18
N ILE A 242 -7.83 3.75 -19.75
CA ILE A 242 -6.38 3.69 -19.97
C ILE A 242 -6.09 4.42 -21.28
N ILE A 243 -5.48 5.60 -21.20
CA ILE A 243 -5.25 6.48 -22.37
C ILE A 243 -3.87 6.29 -23.01
N SER A 244 -2.96 5.62 -22.31
CA SER A 244 -1.69 5.18 -22.87
C SER A 244 -1.17 3.96 -22.13
N SER A 245 -0.52 3.06 -22.85
CA SER A 245 0.16 1.88 -22.30
C SER A 245 1.51 1.71 -22.98
N ASN A 246 2.56 1.50 -22.18
CA ASN A 246 3.91 1.23 -22.66
C ASN A 246 4.58 0.21 -21.73
N GLY A 247 4.44 -1.07 -22.07
CA GLY A 247 5.04 -2.18 -21.33
C GLY A 247 4.65 -2.15 -19.85
N ASN A 248 5.61 -1.78 -19.00
CA ASN A 248 5.49 -1.77 -17.54
C ASN A 248 4.74 -0.57 -16.96
N LYS A 249 4.19 0.31 -17.78
CA LYS A 249 3.44 1.47 -17.29
C LYS A 249 2.23 1.79 -18.14
N ILE A 250 1.23 2.38 -17.48
CA ILE A 250 0.06 2.96 -18.12
C ILE A 250 -0.22 4.37 -17.60
N THR A 251 -1.08 5.09 -18.31
CA THR A 251 -1.73 6.30 -17.78
C THR A 251 -3.23 6.07 -17.74
N TYR A 252 -3.77 6.07 -16.52
CA TYR A 252 -5.19 6.09 -16.26
C TYR A 252 -5.71 7.53 -16.33
N GLN A 253 -6.93 7.71 -16.85
CA GLN A 253 -7.67 8.96 -16.79
C GLN A 253 -9.04 8.72 -16.16
N ALA A 254 -9.34 9.46 -15.10
CA ALA A 254 -10.65 9.48 -14.47
C ALA A 254 -11.70 10.07 -15.44
N PRO A 255 -12.98 9.65 -15.35
CA PRO A 255 -14.06 10.30 -16.11
C PRO A 255 -14.10 11.80 -15.84
N ALA A 256 -14.46 12.59 -16.85
CA ALA A 256 -14.59 14.04 -16.69
C ALA A 256 -15.66 14.45 -15.67
N THR A 257 -16.63 13.58 -15.41
CA THR A 257 -17.72 13.80 -14.44
C THR A 257 -18.04 12.51 -13.70
N VAL A 258 -18.14 12.58 -12.37
CA VAL A 258 -18.59 11.50 -11.48
C VAL A 258 -19.53 12.11 -10.45
N ASN A 259 -20.69 11.50 -10.18
CA ASN A 259 -21.56 11.92 -9.07
C ASN A 259 -21.20 11.09 -7.83
N GLY A 260 -21.16 11.71 -6.65
CA GLY A 260 -20.67 11.08 -5.44
C GLY A 260 -19.19 10.71 -5.56
N SER A 261 -18.89 9.45 -5.26
CA SER A 261 -17.58 8.84 -5.48
C SER A 261 -17.71 7.58 -6.34
N ALA A 262 -16.62 7.17 -6.98
CA ALA A 262 -16.57 5.92 -7.71
C ALA A 262 -15.20 5.25 -7.56
N ASN A 263 -15.16 3.93 -7.71
CA ASN A 263 -13.92 3.15 -7.63
C ASN A 263 -13.61 2.51 -8.98
N ALA A 264 -12.35 2.57 -9.36
CA ALA A 264 -11.79 1.84 -10.49
C ALA A 264 -10.58 1.02 -10.04
N THR A 265 -10.33 -0.09 -10.71
CA THR A 265 -9.17 -0.94 -10.45
C THR A 265 -8.44 -1.16 -11.76
N VAL A 266 -7.17 -0.76 -11.77
CA VAL A 266 -6.23 -1.13 -12.83
C VAL A 266 -5.58 -2.44 -12.42
N SER A 267 -5.69 -3.44 -13.29
CA SER A 267 -5.12 -4.76 -13.09
C SER A 267 -4.03 -5.02 -14.12
N LEU A 268 -2.88 -5.52 -13.67
CA LEU A 268 -1.85 -6.05 -14.53
C LEU A 268 -1.85 -7.57 -14.43
N ASN A 269 -2.28 -8.24 -15.50
CA ASN A 269 -2.13 -9.68 -15.65
C ASN A 269 -0.67 -10.03 -15.96
N LEU A 270 -0.12 -11.00 -15.24
CA LEU A 270 1.27 -11.42 -15.40
C LEU A 270 1.39 -12.64 -16.31
N ASN A 271 2.46 -12.69 -17.11
CA ASN A 271 2.95 -13.93 -17.70
C ASN A 271 3.70 -14.69 -16.62
N ALA A 272 3.15 -15.84 -16.23
CA ALA A 272 3.75 -16.70 -15.23
C ALA A 272 4.41 -17.92 -15.88
N PRO A 273 5.58 -18.35 -15.38
CA PRO A 273 6.18 -19.64 -15.76
C PRO A 273 5.42 -20.84 -15.16
N VAL A 274 4.46 -20.59 -14.27
CA VAL A 274 3.66 -21.59 -13.56
C VAL A 274 2.17 -21.47 -13.90
N THR A 275 1.44 -22.57 -13.82
CA THR A 275 -0.01 -22.58 -14.06
C THR A 275 -0.75 -21.73 -13.02
N GLY A 276 -1.55 -20.77 -13.49
CA GLY A 276 -2.36 -19.91 -12.64
C GLY A 276 -2.66 -18.56 -13.30
N THR A 277 -3.49 -17.77 -12.65
CA THR A 277 -3.74 -16.36 -13.01
C THR A 277 -3.18 -15.49 -11.90
N PHE A 278 -2.19 -14.67 -12.24
CA PHE A 278 -1.51 -13.79 -11.29
C PHE A 278 -1.73 -12.35 -11.73
N MET A 279 -2.20 -11.52 -10.80
CA MET A 279 -2.53 -10.13 -11.08
C MET A 279 -1.97 -9.21 -10.01
N LEU A 280 -1.44 -8.07 -10.43
CA LEU A 280 -1.18 -6.93 -9.56
C LEU A 280 -2.31 -5.93 -9.70
N LEU A 281 -2.74 -5.34 -8.59
CA LEU A 281 -3.86 -4.40 -8.56
C LEU A 281 -3.39 -3.02 -8.13
N SER A 282 -3.97 -1.99 -8.74
CA SER A 282 -3.90 -0.60 -8.29
C SER A 282 -5.33 -0.10 -8.18
N ASN A 283 -5.74 0.26 -6.97
CA ASN A 283 -7.09 0.77 -6.72
C ASN A 283 -7.11 2.30 -6.83
N ILE A 284 -8.15 2.82 -7.45
CA ILE A 284 -8.31 4.23 -7.74
C ILE A 284 -9.67 4.65 -7.20
N GLU A 285 -9.66 5.60 -6.28
CA GLU A 285 -10.86 6.28 -5.80
C GLU A 285 -11.02 7.61 -6.54
N ILE A 286 -12.23 7.88 -7.03
CA ILE A 286 -12.55 9.08 -7.78
C ILE A 286 -13.53 9.93 -6.95
N LEU A 287 -13.06 11.08 -6.51
CA LEU A 287 -13.73 11.96 -5.55
C LEU A 287 -14.59 12.99 -6.30
N GLY A 288 -15.73 12.54 -6.81
CA GLY A 288 -16.58 13.30 -7.73
C GLY A 288 -17.21 14.54 -7.13
N ASP A 289 -17.86 14.41 -5.98
CA ASP A 289 -18.57 15.50 -5.29
C ASP A 289 -17.70 16.32 -4.35
N GLY A 290 -16.51 15.84 -4.04
CA GLY A 290 -15.58 16.52 -3.15
C GLY A 290 -14.79 15.58 -2.29
N TRP A 291 -13.85 16.16 -1.56
CA TRP A 291 -13.03 15.47 -0.60
C TRP A 291 -12.69 16.36 0.60
N ALA A 292 -12.39 15.72 1.72
CA ALA A 292 -11.73 16.32 2.87
C ALA A 292 -10.50 15.50 3.26
N GLU A 293 -9.58 16.15 3.97
CA GLU A 293 -8.36 15.55 4.48
C GLU A 293 -8.02 16.21 5.82
N LEU A 294 -7.74 15.39 6.83
CA LEU A 294 -7.38 15.82 8.17
C LEU A 294 -6.01 15.26 8.55
N ASN A 295 -5.34 15.89 9.50
CA ASN A 295 -4.12 15.35 10.11
C ASN A 295 -4.35 14.03 10.88
N VAL A 296 -5.61 13.66 11.13
CA VAL A 296 -6.00 12.44 11.85
C VAL A 296 -6.78 11.45 10.96
N SER A 297 -6.99 11.78 9.69
CA SER A 297 -7.65 10.87 8.73
C SER A 297 -6.62 10.03 7.97
N ASN A 298 -7.09 8.92 7.40
CA ASN A 298 -6.27 8.04 6.54
C ASN A 298 -6.13 8.60 5.11
N GLY A 299 -5.66 9.85 4.98
CA GLY A 299 -5.57 10.57 3.72
C GLY A 299 -6.86 11.30 3.34
N ARG A 300 -7.04 11.56 2.03
CA ARG A 300 -8.27 12.14 1.48
C ARG A 300 -9.42 11.13 1.56
N PHE A 301 -10.63 11.62 1.82
CA PHE A 301 -11.85 10.83 1.80
C PHE A 301 -12.98 11.63 1.15
N PRO A 302 -13.99 10.95 0.56
CA PRO A 302 -15.08 11.61 -0.12
C PRO A 302 -15.96 12.42 0.83
N VAL A 303 -16.47 13.55 0.34
CA VAL A 303 -17.53 14.30 1.02
C VAL A 303 -18.72 14.51 0.09
N THR A 304 -19.87 14.72 0.69
CA THR A 304 -21.08 15.19 0.03
C THR A 304 -20.87 16.60 -0.51
N PRO A 305 -21.70 17.03 -1.49
CA PRO A 305 -21.77 18.43 -1.85
C PRO A 305 -22.06 19.30 -0.62
N ALA A 306 -21.45 20.48 -0.56
CA ALA A 306 -21.80 21.52 0.38
C ALA A 306 -23.21 22.03 0.09
N VAL A 307 -24.18 21.57 0.88
CA VAL A 307 -25.59 21.94 0.77
C VAL A 307 -25.80 23.30 1.41
N LYS A 308 -26.38 24.24 0.66
CA LYS A 308 -26.78 25.55 1.17
C LYS A 308 -28.19 25.53 1.77
N SER A 309 -28.33 26.00 3.00
CA SER A 309 -29.61 26.27 3.66
C SER A 309 -29.58 27.66 4.31
N GLY A 310 -30.25 28.63 3.68
CA GLY A 310 -30.12 30.04 4.06
C GLY A 310 -28.67 30.53 3.86
N GLN A 311 -28.05 31.04 4.92
CA GLN A 311 -26.61 31.40 4.92
C GLN A 311 -25.69 30.25 5.33
N ARG A 312 -26.26 29.14 5.80
CA ARG A 312 -25.52 28.00 6.32
C ARG A 312 -25.14 27.06 5.18
N PHE A 313 -23.92 26.57 5.22
CA PHE A 313 -23.45 25.46 4.43
C PHE A 313 -23.15 24.27 5.34
N LEU A 314 -23.41 23.08 4.81
CA LEU A 314 -23.13 21.82 5.47
C LEU A 314 -22.56 20.85 4.46
N LEU A 315 -21.49 20.16 4.84
CA LEU A 315 -20.99 18.98 4.15
C LEU A 315 -20.63 17.91 5.17
N SER A 316 -20.70 16.66 4.74
CA SER A 316 -20.35 15.47 5.53
C SER A 316 -19.69 14.44 4.62
N ASN A 317 -19.14 13.36 5.16
CA ASN A 317 -18.85 12.17 4.35
C ASN A 317 -20.08 11.23 4.29
N PRO A 318 -20.17 10.34 3.29
CA PRO A 318 -21.29 9.42 3.14
C PRO A 318 -21.31 8.27 4.17
N GLY A 319 -20.18 7.99 4.82
CA GLY A 319 -20.04 6.97 5.87
C GLY A 319 -18.84 7.25 6.78
N ALA A 320 -18.09 6.21 7.16
CA ALA A 320 -16.90 6.32 8.00
C ALA A 320 -15.59 6.41 7.19
N GLU A 321 -15.64 6.91 5.96
CA GLU A 321 -14.46 7.04 5.10
C GLU A 321 -13.43 7.97 5.75
N GLY A 322 -12.14 7.72 5.51
CA GLY A 322 -11.06 8.45 6.19
C GLY A 322 -10.88 8.07 7.66
N GLY A 323 -11.65 7.11 8.18
CA GLY A 323 -11.51 6.56 9.54
C GLY A 323 -12.57 7.06 10.54
N GLY A 324 -13.57 7.82 10.09
CA GLY A 324 -14.61 8.35 10.97
C GLY A 324 -15.73 9.07 10.21
N GLU A 325 -16.80 9.44 10.90
CA GLU A 325 -17.90 10.24 10.36
C GLU A 325 -17.58 11.73 10.52
N PHE A 326 -17.60 12.46 9.42
CA PHE A 326 -17.18 13.84 9.31
C PHE A 326 -18.39 14.77 9.08
N LEU A 327 -18.38 15.91 9.77
CA LEU A 327 -19.32 17.00 9.56
C LEU A 327 -18.60 18.34 9.65
N LEU A 328 -18.83 19.21 8.66
CA LEU A 328 -18.40 20.60 8.69
C LEU A 328 -19.56 21.52 8.35
N THR A 329 -19.80 22.53 9.19
CA THR A 329 -20.81 23.56 8.93
C THR A 329 -20.25 24.95 9.12
N TRP A 330 -20.62 25.90 8.26
CA TRP A 330 -20.25 27.30 8.38
C TRP A 330 -21.35 28.22 7.84
N ASN A 331 -21.29 29.51 8.18
CA ASN A 331 -22.29 30.51 7.77
C ASN A 331 -21.65 31.61 6.94
N GLY A 332 -21.81 31.58 5.61
CA GLY A 332 -21.32 32.61 4.69
C GLY A 332 -20.51 32.09 3.50
N GLY A 333 -19.99 33.02 2.69
CA GLY A 333 -19.15 32.76 1.51
C GLY A 333 -17.66 32.70 1.84
N VAL A 334 -16.81 33.27 0.97
CA VAL A 334 -15.36 33.42 1.21
C VAL A 334 -15.12 34.25 2.49
N GLY A 335 -14.31 33.73 3.41
CA GLY A 335 -14.07 34.35 4.71
C GLY A 335 -13.67 33.36 5.80
N THR A 336 -13.49 33.88 7.01
CA THR A 336 -13.08 33.10 8.19
C THR A 336 -14.18 33.10 9.24
N TYR A 337 -14.52 31.92 9.74
CA TYR A 337 -15.67 31.68 10.60
C TYR A 337 -15.24 30.95 11.87
N ALA A 338 -15.32 31.63 13.01
CA ALA A 338 -14.99 31.05 14.32
C ALA A 338 -16.05 30.03 14.75
N TYR A 339 -15.63 28.99 15.47
CA TYR A 339 -16.56 28.01 16.03
C TYR A 339 -17.46 28.62 17.10
N ASP A 340 -18.68 28.10 17.20
CA ASP A 340 -19.65 28.52 18.19
C ASP A 340 -20.54 27.35 18.64
N LEU A 341 -21.29 27.55 19.74
CA LEU A 341 -22.12 26.51 20.36
C LEU A 341 -23.57 26.53 19.88
N THR A 342 -23.96 27.46 19.01
CA THR A 342 -25.35 27.57 18.55
C THR A 342 -25.73 26.36 17.70
N ALA A 343 -27.03 26.03 17.63
CA ALA A 343 -27.49 24.85 16.87
C ALA A 343 -27.14 24.92 15.37
N THR A 344 -27.12 26.14 14.82
CA THR A 344 -26.86 26.43 13.39
C THR A 344 -25.48 27.02 13.14
N GLY A 345 -24.62 26.99 14.16
CA GLY A 345 -23.31 27.62 14.16
C GLY A 345 -22.28 27.00 13.24
N ASN A 346 -21.08 27.56 13.31
CA ASN A 346 -19.92 27.00 12.64
C ASN A 346 -19.41 25.83 13.49
N LYS A 347 -19.33 24.63 12.90
CA LYS A 347 -19.01 23.39 13.62
C LYS A 347 -18.10 22.49 12.82
N PHE A 348 -17.30 21.73 13.55
CA PHE A 348 -16.52 20.61 13.06
C PHE A 348 -16.77 19.41 13.96
N HIS A 349 -17.18 18.27 13.40
CA HIS A 349 -17.17 16.99 14.08
C HIS A 349 -16.43 15.95 13.24
N PHE A 350 -15.66 15.09 13.90
CA PHE A 350 -15.10 13.87 13.32
C PHE A 350 -15.22 12.73 14.33
N LEU A 351 -16.24 11.89 14.16
CA LEU A 351 -16.57 10.80 15.08
C LEU A 351 -15.85 9.52 14.68
N ILE A 352 -15.23 8.86 15.65
CA ILE A 352 -14.52 7.59 15.46
C ILE A 352 -15.16 6.55 16.40
N GLY A 353 -15.02 5.25 16.12
CA GLY A 353 -15.86 4.20 16.73
C GLY A 353 -16.18 4.27 18.24
N HIS A 354 -15.27 4.79 19.09
CA HIS A 354 -15.51 4.97 20.53
C HIS A 354 -15.33 6.41 21.03
N GLY A 355 -15.50 7.42 20.16
CA GLY A 355 -15.36 8.83 20.53
C GLY A 355 -15.37 9.74 19.30
N GLY A 356 -14.57 10.79 19.35
CA GLY A 356 -14.48 11.73 18.25
C GLY A 356 -13.81 13.02 18.67
N TYR A 357 -13.68 13.90 17.69
CA TYR A 357 -13.18 15.25 17.83
C TYR A 357 -14.33 16.20 17.51
N THR A 358 -14.56 17.17 18.37
CA THR A 358 -15.58 18.20 18.15
C THR A 358 -15.01 19.60 18.40
N SER A 359 -15.56 20.60 17.73
CA SER A 359 -15.17 22.01 17.87
C SER A 359 -15.66 22.67 19.16
N ALA A 360 -15.81 21.90 20.24
CA ALA A 360 -16.10 22.37 21.60
C ALA A 360 -15.40 21.48 22.64
N TYR A 361 -15.09 22.04 23.80
CA TYR A 361 -14.50 21.30 24.93
C TYR A 361 -15.01 21.85 26.27
N VAL A 362 -14.87 21.08 27.34
CA VAL A 362 -15.20 21.55 28.70
C VAL A 362 -13.96 22.20 29.30
N ASP A 363 -14.06 23.49 29.62
CA ASP A 363 -13.02 24.20 30.34
C ASP A 363 -12.96 23.69 31.79
N GLN A 364 -11.82 23.12 32.20
CA GLN A 364 -11.69 22.51 33.53
C GLN A 364 -11.71 23.53 34.68
N LEU A 365 -11.39 24.80 34.40
CA LEU A 365 -11.39 25.85 35.41
C LEU A 365 -12.81 26.38 35.63
N LEU A 366 -13.56 26.54 34.54
CA LEU A 366 -14.91 27.13 34.57
C LEU A 366 -16.02 26.08 34.70
N GLY A 367 -15.77 24.84 34.27
CA GLY A 367 -16.76 23.76 34.18
C GLY A 367 -17.73 23.89 32.99
N ASP A 368 -17.57 24.93 32.17
CA ASP A 368 -18.45 25.26 31.06
C ASP A 368 -17.98 24.65 29.73
N LEU A 369 -18.94 24.32 28.86
CA LEU A 369 -18.66 23.98 27.47
C LEU A 369 -18.31 25.26 26.70
N VAL A 370 -17.17 25.27 26.02
CA VAL A 370 -16.66 26.42 25.27
C VAL A 370 -16.24 26.03 23.84
N PRO A 371 -16.30 26.94 22.84
CA PRO A 371 -15.79 26.67 21.50
C PRO A 371 -14.27 26.44 21.46
N SER A 372 -13.78 25.64 20.51
CA SER A 372 -12.35 25.29 20.40
C SER A 372 -11.39 26.43 20.00
N GLY A 373 -11.84 27.68 19.88
CA GLY A 373 -11.00 28.86 19.58
C GLY A 373 -10.42 29.00 18.16
N GLY A 374 -10.54 27.96 17.33
CA GLY A 374 -10.10 27.96 15.92
C GLY A 374 -11.18 28.45 14.94
N SER A 375 -10.99 28.15 13.65
CA SER A 375 -11.89 28.63 12.60
C SER A 375 -11.94 27.74 11.36
N ILE A 376 -13.04 27.89 10.62
CA ILE A 376 -13.20 27.43 9.24
C ILE A 376 -12.88 28.60 8.32
N ASN A 377 -11.96 28.39 7.38
CA ASN A 377 -11.53 29.39 6.42
C ASN A 377 -11.92 28.96 5.00
N ILE A 378 -12.88 29.66 4.42
CA ILE A 378 -13.33 29.45 3.05
C ILE A 378 -12.46 30.32 2.15
N THR A 379 -11.55 29.67 1.43
CA THR A 379 -10.54 30.35 0.60
C THR A 379 -11.06 30.64 -0.81
N LYS A 380 -11.96 29.80 -1.31
CA LYS A 380 -12.55 29.95 -2.64
C LYS A 380 -13.96 29.41 -2.65
N MET A 381 -14.86 30.13 -3.29
CA MET A 381 -16.24 29.68 -3.48
C MET A 381 -16.81 30.26 -4.77
N ASP A 382 -17.34 29.39 -5.62
CA ASP A 382 -18.14 29.74 -6.77
C ASP A 382 -19.46 28.92 -6.78
N ASN A 383 -20.24 29.02 -7.85
CA ASN A 383 -21.53 28.32 -7.94
C ASN A 383 -21.40 26.79 -8.11
N LYS A 384 -20.19 26.27 -8.31
CA LYS A 384 -19.91 24.85 -8.52
C LYS A 384 -19.06 24.25 -7.42
N TRP A 385 -18.10 24.99 -6.87
CA TRP A 385 -17.11 24.48 -5.92
C TRP A 385 -16.88 25.44 -4.75
N VAL A 386 -16.65 24.85 -3.59
CA VAL A 386 -16.13 25.51 -2.40
C VAL A 386 -14.87 24.80 -1.92
N GLU A 387 -13.85 25.58 -1.56
CA GLU A 387 -12.58 25.11 -1.06
C GLU A 387 -12.24 25.87 0.22
N GLY A 388 -11.61 25.17 1.15
CA GLY A 388 -11.22 25.78 2.42
C GLY A 388 -10.30 24.92 3.25
N ASN A 389 -9.89 25.49 4.37
CA ASN A 389 -9.15 24.81 5.43
C ASN A 389 -9.78 25.13 6.78
N PHE A 390 -9.45 24.34 7.79
CA PHE A 390 -9.93 24.54 9.14
C PHE A 390 -8.88 24.15 10.17
N THR A 391 -8.94 24.80 11.33
CA THR A 391 -8.06 24.54 12.48
C THR A 391 -8.91 24.47 13.73
N VAL A 392 -8.75 23.40 14.53
CA VAL A 392 -9.49 23.14 15.76
C VAL A 392 -8.46 22.85 16.86
N PRO A 393 -7.86 23.88 17.47
CA PRO A 393 -6.71 23.69 18.36
C PRO A 393 -7.08 22.96 19.65
N ASN A 394 -8.30 23.17 20.16
CA ASN A 394 -8.83 22.50 21.35
C ASN A 394 -10.03 21.61 21.00
N ALA A 395 -9.85 20.67 20.06
CA ALA A 395 -10.94 19.75 19.70
C ALA A 395 -11.23 18.81 20.87
N GLY A 396 -12.43 18.87 21.45
CA GLY A 396 -12.82 18.04 22.58
C GLY A 396 -12.89 16.57 22.19
N ILE A 397 -12.43 15.70 23.10
CA ILE A 397 -12.30 14.25 22.89
C ILE A 397 -13.20 13.47 23.85
N GLY A 398 -13.88 12.46 23.30
CA GLY A 398 -14.64 11.48 24.07
C GLY A 398 -15.94 12.05 24.64
N PRO A 399 -16.65 11.29 25.48
CA PRO A 399 -18.02 11.65 25.90
C PRO A 399 -18.07 12.88 26.83
N LEU A 400 -16.99 13.18 27.54
CA LEU A 400 -16.93 14.29 28.48
C LEU A 400 -16.29 15.56 27.90
N LEU A 401 -15.63 15.47 26.75
CA LEU A 401 -14.97 16.59 26.07
C LEU A 401 -13.94 17.35 26.92
N ILE A 402 -13.37 16.68 27.93
CA ILE A 402 -12.39 17.26 28.85
C ILE A 402 -10.98 17.27 28.23
N ASN A 403 -10.60 16.16 27.58
CA ASN A 403 -9.33 16.07 26.87
C ASN A 403 -9.45 16.77 25.53
N THR A 404 -8.36 17.38 25.06
CA THR A 404 -8.33 18.07 23.77
C THR A 404 -7.20 17.57 22.87
N ALA A 405 -7.37 17.75 21.57
CA ALA A 405 -6.32 17.61 20.57
C ALA A 405 -6.42 18.73 19.52
N SER A 406 -5.30 18.96 18.82
CA SER A 406 -5.26 19.90 17.71
C SER A 406 -5.57 19.19 16.39
N ILE A 407 -6.65 19.59 15.74
CA ILE A 407 -7.07 19.06 14.44
C ILE A 407 -6.92 20.13 13.38
N THR A 408 -6.36 19.75 12.24
CA THR A 408 -6.25 20.63 11.07
C THR A 408 -6.70 19.85 9.85
N GLY A 409 -7.37 20.52 8.93
CA GLY A 409 -7.77 19.88 7.69
C GLY A 409 -8.04 20.86 6.57
N ARG A 410 -8.27 20.29 5.40
CA ARG A 410 -8.63 20.99 4.18
C ARG A 410 -9.71 20.22 3.43
N PHE A 411 -10.48 20.93 2.61
CA PHE A 411 -11.54 20.31 1.84
C PHE A 411 -11.78 21.05 0.52
N LYS A 412 -12.38 20.32 -0.41
CA LYS A 412 -12.97 20.83 -1.64
C LYS A 412 -14.27 20.08 -1.87
N ALA A 413 -15.38 20.79 -2.04
CA ALA A 413 -16.68 20.16 -2.25
C ALA A 413 -17.46 20.89 -3.34
N ARG A 414 -18.28 20.15 -4.07
CA ARG A 414 -19.28 20.75 -4.96
C ARG A 414 -20.25 21.57 -4.14
N VAL A 415 -20.72 22.68 -4.69
CA VAL A 415 -21.79 23.46 -4.06
C VAL A 415 -23.12 22.95 -4.60
N TYR A 416 -24.02 22.59 -3.69
CA TYR A 416 -25.41 22.28 -4.02
C TYR A 416 -26.30 23.41 -3.51
N ILE A 417 -26.85 24.19 -4.45
CA ILE A 417 -27.87 25.20 -4.20
C ILE A 417 -29.19 24.59 -4.68
N PRO A 418 -30.08 24.17 -3.77
CA PRO A 418 -31.37 23.58 -4.13
C PRO A 418 -32.27 24.52 -4.94
#